data_AF-A0A0N8RUM9-F1
#
_entry.id   AF-A0A0N8RUM9-F1
#
_cell.length_a   1.000
_cell.length_b   1.000
_cell.length_c   1.000
_cell.angle_alpha   90.00
_cell.angle_beta   90.00
_cell.angle_gamma   90.00
#
_symmetry.space_group_name_H-M   'P 1'
#
loop_
_entity.id
_entity.type
_entity.pdbx_description
1 polymer ?
#
loop_
_entity_poly.entity_id
_entity_poly.type
_entity_poly.pdbx_seq_one_letter_code
_entity_poly.pdbx_strand_id
1 'polypeptide(L)'
;MRIISSGLPVILQRPDESRASLNDKIPSLSLSGKSVDRGSTVSISGDALLRQRLYNITDSHRAAPMLGRNLCGKNLQDIAFLNRDDRRLLGSVYEWAQDQGADLTYVDALGLSLARYRENDDGRICMRANQGKTRDGEGYTIYQRFTDRDAATAERILQSEAYKTTRLDQKFIGYLTDKDYSALSHPDFNFLEQVINRFSAKGEDQQLPLSGDFSRYTYIKNNFIGRV
;
A
#
# COMPACT_ATOMS: atom_id res chain seq x y z
N MET A 1 11.78 -47.68 7.29
CA MET A 1 12.13 -46.68 8.32
C MET A 1 11.68 -45.32 7.81
N ARG A 2 11.16 -44.47 8.69
CA ARG A 2 10.12 -43.45 8.47
C ARG A 2 10.43 -42.36 7.41
N ILE A 3 9.46 -42.16 6.53
CA ILE A 3 9.25 -40.94 5.73
C ILE A 3 8.66 -39.88 6.66
N ILE A 4 9.29 -38.70 6.75
CA ILE A 4 8.68 -37.50 7.34
C ILE A 4 8.34 -36.53 6.22
N SER A 5 7.09 -36.66 5.75
CA SER A 5 6.37 -35.62 5.06
C SER A 5 5.94 -34.58 6.10
N SER A 6 6.32 -33.32 5.94
CA SER A 6 5.77 -32.21 6.71
C SER A 6 5.21 -31.18 5.75
N GLY A 7 3.95 -31.38 5.37
CA GLY A 7 3.11 -30.33 4.83
C GLY A 7 2.48 -29.54 5.97
N LEU A 8 2.36 -28.22 5.82
CA LEU A 8 1.21 -27.44 6.28
C LEU A 8 1.00 -26.26 5.32
N PRO A 9 -0.14 -26.17 4.63
CA PRO A 9 -0.50 -25.01 3.81
C PRO A 9 -0.99 -23.86 4.69
N VAL A 10 -0.59 -22.63 4.34
CA VAL A 10 -1.12 -21.39 4.93
C VAL A 10 -2.58 -21.22 4.48
N ILE A 11 -3.51 -21.40 5.42
CA ILE A 11 -4.94 -21.14 5.23
C ILE A 11 -5.18 -19.64 5.44
N LEU A 12 -5.44 -18.89 4.35
CA LEU A 12 -6.12 -17.60 4.43
C LEU A 12 -7.60 -17.87 4.75
N GLN A 13 -8.01 -17.65 6.00
CA GLN A 13 -9.42 -17.62 6.38
C GLN A 13 -10.08 -16.36 5.81
N ARG A 14 -11.05 -16.56 4.90
CA ARG A 14 -12.05 -15.55 4.51
C ARG A 14 -13.12 -15.46 5.62
N PRO A 15 -13.65 -14.27 5.93
CA PRO A 15 -14.90 -14.18 6.70
C PRO A 15 -16.08 -14.69 5.87
N ASP A 16 -16.86 -15.56 6.49
CA ASP A 16 -18.03 -16.24 5.95
C ASP A 16 -19.26 -15.31 5.94
N GLU A 17 -19.82 -15.04 4.76
CA GLU A 17 -21.09 -14.33 4.59
C GLU A 17 -22.27 -15.29 4.82
N SER A 18 -22.66 -15.47 6.07
CA SER A 18 -23.91 -16.16 6.39
C SER A 18 -25.10 -15.19 6.36
N ARG A 19 -25.81 -15.22 5.23
CA ARG A 19 -27.14 -14.65 5.04
C ARG A 19 -28.14 -15.36 5.95
N ALA A 20 -28.71 -14.65 6.93
CA ALA A 20 -29.94 -15.04 7.60
C ALA A 20 -31.07 -14.09 7.19
N SER A 21 -31.98 -14.62 6.38
CA SER A 21 -33.28 -14.04 6.08
C SER A 21 -34.18 -14.18 7.31
N LEU A 22 -34.69 -13.07 7.82
CA LEU A 22 -35.88 -13.05 8.66
C LEU A 22 -36.86 -12.04 8.07
N ASN A 23 -37.83 -12.62 7.38
CA ASN A 23 -38.99 -11.96 6.82
C ASN A 23 -40.03 -11.91 7.96
N ASP A 24 -40.28 -10.74 8.54
CA ASP A 24 -41.44 -10.54 9.41
C ASP A 24 -42.19 -9.25 9.04
N LYS A 25 -43.45 -9.48 8.64
CA LYS A 25 -44.48 -8.49 8.32
C LYS A 25 -44.82 -7.66 9.54
N ILE A 26 -44.74 -6.32 9.43
CA ILE A 26 -45.47 -5.39 10.31
C ILE A 26 -46.12 -4.29 9.45
N PRO A 27 -47.36 -3.84 9.76
CA PRO A 27 -48.24 -3.13 8.82
C PRO A 27 -47.86 -1.67 8.60
N SER A 28 -48.26 -1.15 7.44
CA SER A 28 -48.15 0.24 7.01
C SER A 28 -48.88 1.21 7.95
N LEU A 29 -48.14 2.09 8.64
CA LEU A 29 -48.65 3.35 9.16
C LEU A 29 -48.08 4.50 8.34
N SER A 30 -48.95 5.22 7.64
CA SER A 30 -48.59 6.46 6.96
C SER A 30 -48.38 7.57 8.00
N LEU A 31 -47.14 8.05 8.12
CA LEU A 31 -46.86 9.36 8.70
C LEU A 31 -46.29 10.26 7.62
N SER A 32 -47.05 11.30 7.30
CA SER A 32 -46.58 12.47 6.56
C SER A 32 -45.47 13.12 7.39
N GLY A 33 -44.23 13.01 6.89
CA GLY A 33 -43.04 13.58 7.51
C GLY A 33 -42.09 14.02 6.40
N LYS A 34 -41.63 15.27 6.52
CA LYS A 34 -40.74 16.01 5.60
C LYS A 34 -39.79 15.12 4.79
N SER A 35 -39.68 15.42 3.50
CA SER A 35 -38.63 14.92 2.62
C SER A 35 -37.27 15.06 3.30
N VAL A 36 -36.73 13.94 3.78
CA VAL A 36 -35.32 13.85 4.12
C VAL A 36 -34.57 13.98 2.81
N ASP A 37 -33.80 15.05 2.69
CA ASP A 37 -32.81 15.24 1.64
C ASP A 37 -31.85 14.04 1.65
N ARG A 38 -32.12 13.05 0.80
CA ARG A 38 -31.24 11.89 0.56
C ARG A 38 -30.09 12.30 -0.37
N GLY A 39 -29.38 13.37 -0.01
CA GLY A 39 -28.37 14.00 -0.87
C GLY A 39 -27.04 14.29 -0.20
N SER A 40 -26.92 14.17 1.11
CA SER A 40 -25.64 14.35 1.80
C SER A 40 -24.88 13.02 1.91
N THR A 41 -24.22 12.62 0.82
CA THR A 41 -23.13 11.66 0.91
C THR A 41 -22.03 12.27 1.79
N VAL A 42 -21.92 11.82 3.03
CA VAL A 42 -20.79 12.17 3.90
C VAL A 42 -19.53 11.61 3.24
N SER A 43 -18.66 12.49 2.73
CA SER A 43 -17.35 12.10 2.23
C SER A 43 -16.43 11.79 3.41
N ILE A 44 -15.74 10.65 3.38
CA ILE A 44 -14.78 10.25 4.41
C ILE A 44 -13.45 10.92 4.04
N SER A 45 -12.90 11.74 4.93
CA SER A 45 -11.62 12.41 4.66
C SER A 45 -10.48 11.41 4.46
N GLY A 46 -9.46 11.80 3.70
CA GLY A 46 -8.26 10.99 3.50
C GLY A 46 -7.55 10.59 4.79
N ASP A 47 -7.54 11.45 5.82
CA ASP A 47 -7.01 11.13 7.15
C ASP A 47 -7.85 10.06 7.86
N ALA A 48 -9.18 10.14 7.77
CA ALA A 48 -10.06 9.12 8.32
C ALA A 48 -9.87 7.78 7.60
N LEU A 49 -9.71 7.78 6.26
CA LEU A 49 -9.37 6.60 5.48
C LEU A 49 -8.02 6.00 5.90
N LEU A 50 -6.98 6.83 6.06
CA LEU A 50 -5.66 6.38 6.54
C LEU A 50 -5.76 5.69 7.90
N ARG A 51 -6.47 6.29 8.85
CA ARG A 51 -6.64 5.75 10.21
C ARG A 51 -7.43 4.45 10.21
N GLN A 52 -8.51 4.40 9.43
CA GLN A 52 -9.31 3.18 9.30
C GLN A 52 -8.51 2.05 8.66
N ARG A 53 -7.84 2.31 7.53
CA ARG A 53 -7.26 1.26 6.68
C ARG A 53 -5.90 0.77 7.17
N LEU A 54 -5.03 1.67 7.62
CA LEU A 54 -3.71 1.27 8.10
C LEU A 54 -3.71 0.92 9.58
N TYR A 55 -4.43 1.67 10.42
CA TYR A 55 -4.39 1.50 11.88
C TYR A 55 -5.58 0.73 12.46
N ASN A 56 -6.60 0.44 11.66
CA ASN A 56 -7.87 -0.12 12.13
C ASN A 56 -8.52 0.75 13.23
N ILE A 57 -8.45 2.07 13.06
CA ILE A 57 -9.01 3.06 13.99
C ILE A 57 -10.14 3.83 13.29
N THR A 58 -11.37 3.62 13.76
CA THR A 58 -12.56 4.36 13.32
C THR A 58 -12.98 5.44 14.31
N ASP A 59 -12.64 5.28 15.59
CA ASP A 59 -12.88 6.29 16.63
C ASP A 59 -12.01 7.53 16.39
N SER A 60 -12.63 8.70 16.21
CA SER A 60 -11.94 9.97 15.99
C SER A 60 -11.14 10.47 17.20
N HIS A 61 -11.48 10.02 18.42
CA HIS A 61 -10.79 10.42 19.65
C HIS A 61 -9.54 9.58 19.95
N ARG A 62 -9.40 8.42 19.32
CA ARG A 62 -8.26 7.52 19.52
C ARG A 62 -7.03 7.94 18.71
N ALA A 63 -5.96 8.37 19.35
CA ALA A 63 -4.73 8.69 18.60
C ALA A 63 -4.13 7.46 17.90
N ALA A 64 -3.65 7.65 16.65
CA ALA A 64 -2.88 6.63 15.94
C ALA A 64 -1.43 6.62 16.48
N PRO A 65 -0.91 5.45 16.92
CA PRO A 65 0.42 5.36 17.53
C PRO A 65 1.50 5.86 16.58
N MET A 66 2.49 6.60 17.10
CA MET A 66 3.65 7.10 16.35
C MET A 66 4.93 6.78 17.11
N LEU A 67 5.71 5.83 16.60
CA LEU A 67 6.95 5.37 17.21
C LEU A 67 8.14 6.18 16.69
N GLY A 68 9.11 6.38 17.58
CA GLY A 68 10.37 7.05 17.26
C GLY A 68 11.45 6.09 16.78
N ARG A 69 12.48 6.68 16.17
CA ARG A 69 13.66 5.99 15.62
C ARG A 69 14.40 5.06 16.58
N ASN A 70 14.34 5.35 17.88
CA ASN A 70 14.93 4.53 18.95
C ASN A 70 14.28 3.14 19.11
N LEU A 71 13.17 2.90 18.41
CA LEU A 71 12.44 1.63 18.41
C LEU A 71 12.56 0.85 17.09
N CYS A 72 13.25 1.38 16.07
CA CYS A 72 13.47 0.72 14.79
C CYS A 72 14.11 -0.68 14.96
N GLY A 73 13.73 -1.63 14.09
CA GLY A 73 14.27 -2.99 14.07
C GLY A 73 13.86 -3.88 15.24
N LYS A 74 12.91 -3.43 16.09
CA LYS A 74 12.39 -4.22 17.21
C LYS A 74 11.22 -5.12 16.82
N ASN A 75 10.88 -5.22 15.53
CA ASN A 75 9.72 -5.98 15.02
C ASN A 75 8.41 -5.58 15.72
N LEU A 76 8.24 -4.27 15.94
CA LEU A 76 6.99 -3.70 16.41
C LEU A 76 6.04 -3.54 15.21
N GLN A 77 4.87 -2.95 15.42
CA GLN A 77 3.92 -2.71 14.35
C GLN A 77 4.45 -1.64 13.37
N ASP A 78 4.94 -2.03 12.18
CA ASP A 78 5.57 -1.17 11.16
C ASP A 78 4.83 0.15 10.94
N ILE A 79 3.50 0.09 10.79
CA ILE A 79 2.65 1.27 10.50
C ILE A 79 2.83 2.41 11.50
N ALA A 80 3.21 2.10 12.74
CA ALA A 80 3.41 3.10 13.78
C ALA A 80 4.67 3.94 13.53
N PHE A 81 5.59 3.53 12.66
CA PHE A 81 6.78 4.32 12.27
C PHE A 81 6.50 5.35 11.18
N LEU A 82 5.30 5.39 10.59
CA LEU A 82 4.91 6.48 9.70
C LEU A 82 4.97 7.81 10.45
N ASN A 83 5.82 8.72 9.97
CA ASN A 83 6.00 10.03 10.59
C ASN A 83 4.85 10.99 10.19
N ARG A 84 4.89 12.22 10.71
CA ARG A 84 3.84 13.21 10.46
C ARG A 84 3.68 13.56 8.97
N ASP A 85 4.78 13.69 8.24
CA ASP A 85 4.76 14.05 6.82
C ASP A 85 4.29 12.87 5.97
N ASP A 86 4.71 11.64 6.31
CA ASP A 86 4.22 10.42 5.68
C ASP A 86 2.69 10.31 5.82
N ARG A 87 2.16 10.52 7.04
CA ARG A 87 0.71 10.47 7.30
C ARG A 87 -0.05 11.57 6.55
N ARG A 88 0.49 12.80 6.53
CA ARG A 88 -0.12 13.91 5.79
C ARG A 88 -0.18 13.60 4.30
N LEU A 89 0.91 13.10 3.71
CA LEU A 89 0.96 12.72 2.31
C LEU A 89 -0.01 11.57 2.02
N LEU A 90 0.04 10.47 2.79
CA LEU A 90 -0.84 9.32 2.59
C LEU A 90 -2.31 9.69 2.75
N GLY A 91 -2.66 10.59 3.67
CA GLY A 91 -4.01 11.16 3.77
C GLY A 91 -4.43 11.83 2.46
N SER A 92 -3.59 12.69 1.88
CA SER A 92 -3.86 13.28 0.56
C SER A 92 -3.94 12.24 -0.56
N VAL A 93 -3.13 11.18 -0.52
CA VAL A 93 -3.17 10.09 -1.51
C VAL A 93 -4.47 9.30 -1.40
N TYR A 94 -4.97 8.99 -0.19
CA TYR A 94 -6.25 8.32 0.00
C TYR A 94 -7.42 9.15 -0.53
N GLU A 95 -7.44 10.44 -0.22
CA GLU A 95 -8.49 11.37 -0.68
C GLU A 95 -8.49 11.44 -2.21
N TRP A 96 -7.32 11.70 -2.82
CA TRP A 96 -7.20 11.71 -4.28
C TRP A 96 -7.57 10.38 -4.92
N ALA A 97 -7.09 9.24 -4.39
CA ALA A 97 -7.40 7.93 -4.95
C ALA A 97 -8.90 7.60 -4.84
N GLN A 98 -9.55 7.95 -3.72
CA GLN A 98 -10.98 7.79 -3.54
C GLN A 98 -11.76 8.65 -4.54
N ASP A 99 -11.41 9.93 -4.67
CA ASP A 99 -12.06 10.86 -5.59
C ASP A 99 -11.96 10.41 -7.05
N GLN A 100 -10.87 9.71 -7.40
CA GLN A 100 -10.65 9.15 -8.74
C GLN A 100 -11.25 7.74 -8.93
N GLY A 101 -11.92 7.18 -7.91
CA GLY A 101 -12.53 5.85 -7.99
C GLY A 101 -11.53 4.69 -8.01
N ALA A 102 -10.34 4.88 -7.44
CA ALA A 102 -9.33 3.84 -7.33
C ALA A 102 -9.67 2.83 -6.22
N ASP A 103 -9.19 1.60 -6.38
CA ASP A 103 -9.11 0.65 -5.28
C ASP A 103 -8.05 1.11 -4.27
N LEU A 104 -8.49 1.46 -3.07
CA LEU A 104 -7.62 2.00 -2.03
C LEU A 104 -6.58 1.00 -1.52
N THR A 105 -6.67 -0.28 -1.89
CA THR A 105 -5.62 -1.29 -1.62
C THR A 105 -4.27 -0.92 -2.26
N TYR A 106 -4.26 -0.16 -3.36
CA TYR A 106 -3.03 0.41 -3.92
C TYR A 106 -2.35 1.38 -2.94
N VAL A 107 -3.14 2.22 -2.25
CA VAL A 107 -2.64 3.15 -1.23
C VAL A 107 -2.20 2.40 0.02
N ASP A 108 -2.92 1.36 0.42
CA ASP A 108 -2.53 0.49 1.54
C ASP A 108 -1.14 -0.12 1.30
N ALA A 109 -0.92 -0.70 0.12
CA ALA A 109 0.34 -1.34 -0.25
C ALA A 109 1.52 -0.35 -0.26
N LEU A 110 1.29 0.88 -0.73
CA LEU A 110 2.27 1.96 -0.66
C LEU A 110 2.56 2.35 0.80
N GLY A 111 1.51 2.55 1.60
CA GLY A 111 1.63 2.95 3.00
C GLY A 111 2.35 1.92 3.87
N LEU A 112 2.06 0.63 3.67
CA LEU A 112 2.75 -0.48 4.34
C LEU A 112 4.22 -0.57 3.93
N SER A 113 4.53 -0.32 2.66
CA SER A 113 5.91 -0.31 2.16
C SER A 113 6.71 0.85 2.75
N LEU A 114 6.10 2.04 2.85
CA LEU A 114 6.69 3.21 3.50
C LEU A 114 6.91 2.99 5.00
N ALA A 115 5.91 2.41 5.67
CA ALA A 115 6.00 2.06 7.09
C ALA A 115 7.17 1.11 7.37
N ARG A 116 7.31 0.05 6.58
CA ARG A 116 8.43 -0.90 6.69
C ARG A 116 9.78 -0.22 6.46
N TYR A 117 9.87 0.67 5.46
CA TYR A 117 11.08 1.45 5.23
C TYR A 117 11.47 2.31 6.46
N ARG A 118 10.49 2.98 7.09
CA ARG A 118 10.71 3.76 8.32
C ARG A 118 11.08 2.90 9.52
N GLU A 119 10.41 1.76 9.71
CA GLU A 119 10.70 0.79 10.78
C GLU A 119 12.13 0.26 10.68
N ASN A 120 12.65 0.14 9.46
CA ASN A 120 14.02 -0.24 9.15
C ASN A 120 14.99 0.95 9.08
N ASP A 121 14.78 1.96 9.92
CA ASP A 121 15.66 3.12 10.05
C ASP A 121 15.91 3.86 8.72
N ASP A 122 14.84 4.16 8.00
CA ASP A 122 14.88 4.67 6.62
C ASP A 122 15.69 3.75 5.69
N GLY A 123 15.45 2.44 5.81
CA GLY A 123 16.15 1.39 5.06
C GLY A 123 17.59 1.12 5.48
N ARG A 124 18.17 1.84 6.46
CA ARG A 124 19.60 1.68 6.86
C ARG A 124 19.92 0.31 7.45
N ILE A 125 18.95 -0.33 8.10
CA ILE A 125 19.14 -1.66 8.70
C ILE A 125 18.55 -2.77 7.83
N CYS A 126 17.96 -2.43 6.67
CA CYS A 126 17.57 -3.43 5.68
C CYS A 126 18.82 -4.04 5.03
N MET A 127 18.85 -5.36 4.94
CA MET A 127 19.86 -6.03 4.12
C MET A 127 19.50 -5.94 2.65
N ARG A 128 20.50 -5.71 1.80
CA ARG A 128 20.41 -5.94 0.36
C ARG A 128 20.27 -7.45 0.13
N ALA A 129 19.06 -7.93 -0.13
CA ALA A 129 18.73 -9.34 -0.22
C ALA A 129 19.31 -10.00 -1.49
N ASN A 130 19.44 -9.23 -2.57
CA ASN A 130 19.84 -9.72 -3.88
C ASN A 130 21.37 -9.66 -4.14
N GLN A 131 22.18 -10.08 -3.17
CA GLN A 131 23.65 -9.98 -3.23
C GLN A 131 24.33 -11.30 -3.65
N GLY A 132 23.60 -12.20 -4.31
CA GLY A 132 24.13 -13.50 -4.76
C GLY A 132 24.49 -14.47 -3.63
N LYS A 133 23.84 -14.32 -2.46
CA LYS A 133 24.06 -15.19 -1.29
C LYS A 133 23.19 -16.46 -1.29
N THR A 134 22.18 -16.49 -2.14
CA THR A 134 21.22 -17.60 -2.24
C THR A 134 21.62 -18.50 -3.40
N ARG A 135 21.63 -19.82 -3.18
CA ARG A 135 21.84 -20.82 -4.23
C ARG A 135 20.65 -21.75 -4.34
N ASP A 136 20.40 -22.28 -5.53
CA ASP A 136 19.42 -23.34 -5.74
C ASP A 136 19.97 -24.72 -5.33
N GLY A 137 19.16 -25.76 -5.53
CA GLY A 137 19.54 -27.14 -5.21
C GLY A 137 20.67 -27.71 -6.08
N GLU A 138 20.99 -27.06 -7.20
CA GLU A 138 22.05 -27.44 -8.13
C GLU A 138 23.34 -26.62 -7.90
N GLY A 139 23.29 -25.63 -7.02
CA GLY A 139 24.43 -24.81 -6.62
C GLY A 139 24.60 -23.51 -7.39
N TYR A 140 23.65 -23.16 -8.27
CA TYR A 140 23.67 -21.90 -9.01
C TYR A 140 23.19 -20.74 -8.14
N THR A 141 23.81 -19.57 -8.31
CA THR A 141 23.47 -18.37 -7.56
C THR A 141 22.17 -17.76 -8.07
N ILE A 142 21.18 -17.64 -7.20
CA ILE A 142 19.90 -17.03 -7.53
C ILE A 142 20.01 -15.52 -7.43
N TYR A 143 19.75 -14.83 -8.54
CA TYR A 143 19.51 -13.39 -8.57
C TYR A 143 18.04 -13.09 -8.86
N GLN A 144 17.53 -12.06 -8.21
CA GLN A 144 16.19 -11.53 -8.42
C GLN A 144 16.28 -10.22 -9.20
N ARG A 145 15.34 -9.97 -10.08
CA ARG A 145 15.19 -8.68 -10.75
C ARG A 145 13.71 -8.35 -10.87
N PHE A 146 13.42 -7.06 -11.01
CA PHE A 146 12.10 -6.62 -11.45
C PHE A 146 11.72 -7.27 -12.78
N THR A 147 10.42 -7.38 -13.03
CA THR A 147 9.92 -7.66 -14.37
C THR A 147 10.38 -6.56 -15.33
N ASP A 148 10.41 -6.83 -16.63
CA ASP A 148 10.84 -5.81 -17.62
C ASP A 148 9.94 -4.56 -17.57
N ARG A 149 8.64 -4.75 -17.30
CA ARG A 149 7.67 -3.67 -17.08
C ARG A 149 8.04 -2.81 -15.87
N ASP A 150 8.32 -3.45 -14.73
CA ASP A 150 8.63 -2.75 -13.49
C ASP A 150 10.00 -2.06 -13.57
N ALA A 151 10.99 -2.71 -14.18
CA ALA A 151 12.30 -2.10 -14.43
C ALA A 151 12.18 -0.83 -15.28
N ALA A 152 11.42 -0.90 -16.38
CA ALA A 152 11.17 0.26 -17.23
C ALA A 152 10.42 1.38 -16.50
N THR A 153 9.50 1.03 -15.60
CA THR A 153 8.75 2.02 -14.82
C THR A 153 9.60 2.66 -13.72
N ALA A 154 10.41 1.86 -13.01
CA ALA A 154 11.39 2.37 -12.07
C ALA A 154 12.38 3.33 -12.73
N GLU A 155 12.86 3.01 -13.94
CA GLU A 155 13.72 3.90 -14.71
C GLU A 155 13.03 5.22 -15.06
N ARG A 156 11.79 5.18 -15.58
CA ARG A 156 11.01 6.40 -15.88
C ARG A 156 10.81 7.27 -14.64
N ILE A 157 10.47 6.66 -13.49
CA ILE A 157 10.32 7.36 -12.22
C ILE A 157 11.61 8.13 -11.90
N LEU A 158 12.75 7.43 -11.88
CA LEU A 158 14.03 8.01 -11.49
C LEU A 158 14.54 9.09 -12.45
N GLN A 159 14.14 9.03 -13.72
CA GLN A 159 14.49 10.02 -14.75
C GLN A 159 13.50 11.20 -14.82
N SER A 160 12.35 11.13 -14.13
CA SER A 160 11.30 12.15 -14.22
C SER A 160 11.65 13.46 -13.49
N GLU A 161 11.14 14.59 -13.99
CA GLU A 161 11.21 15.86 -13.25
C GLU A 161 10.31 15.85 -11.99
N ALA A 162 9.23 15.06 -12.01
CA ALA A 162 8.34 14.90 -10.87
C ALA A 162 9.07 14.32 -9.65
N TYR A 163 9.94 13.33 -9.87
CA TYR A 163 10.78 12.74 -8.82
C TYR A 163 11.59 13.79 -8.05
N LYS A 164 12.08 14.84 -8.71
CA LYS A 164 12.89 15.89 -8.06
C LYS A 164 12.11 16.79 -7.11
N THR A 165 10.79 16.87 -7.28
CA THR A 165 9.92 17.83 -6.58
C THR A 165 8.73 17.18 -5.88
N THR A 166 8.65 15.85 -5.89
CA THR A 166 7.59 15.11 -5.21
C THR A 166 7.71 15.23 -3.69
N ARG A 167 6.56 15.27 -3.02
CA ARG A 167 6.45 15.22 -1.56
C ARG A 167 6.79 13.85 -0.98
N LEU A 168 6.77 12.80 -1.79
CA LEU A 168 7.17 11.47 -1.36
C LEU A 168 8.70 11.43 -1.15
N ASP A 169 9.16 10.80 -0.07
CA ASP A 169 10.59 10.75 0.27
C ASP A 169 11.40 10.12 -0.88
N GLN A 170 12.30 10.90 -1.47
CA GLN A 170 13.14 10.47 -2.59
C GLN A 170 14.05 9.29 -2.24
N LYS A 171 14.52 9.19 -1.00
CA LYS A 171 15.33 8.04 -0.55
C LYS A 171 14.49 6.79 -0.43
N PHE A 172 13.23 6.93 -0.02
CA PHE A 172 12.27 5.83 -0.04
C PHE A 172 11.98 5.36 -1.47
N ILE A 173 11.80 6.29 -2.42
CA ILE A 173 11.62 5.95 -3.84
C ILE A 173 12.85 5.19 -4.33
N GLY A 174 14.05 5.71 -4.10
CA GLY A 174 15.31 5.04 -4.45
C GLY A 174 15.43 3.64 -3.86
N TYR A 175 15.05 3.47 -2.58
CA TYR A 175 14.98 2.17 -1.92
C TYR A 175 13.99 1.22 -2.59
N LEU A 176 12.78 1.69 -2.92
CA LEU A 176 11.78 0.88 -3.62
C LEU A 176 12.18 0.52 -5.04
N THR A 177 12.91 1.38 -5.75
CA THR A 177 13.34 1.14 -7.13
C THR A 177 14.70 0.44 -7.24
N ASP A 178 15.33 0.08 -6.12
CA ASP A 178 16.53 -0.76 -6.12
C ASP A 178 16.13 -2.23 -5.96
N LYS A 179 16.39 -3.01 -7.02
CA LYS A 179 16.12 -4.46 -7.06
C LYS A 179 16.77 -5.22 -5.90
N ASP A 180 17.82 -4.68 -5.29
CA ASP A 180 18.51 -5.32 -4.18
C ASP A 180 17.75 -5.22 -2.86
N TYR A 181 16.75 -4.34 -2.76
CA TYR A 181 15.90 -4.19 -1.58
C TYR A 181 14.47 -4.70 -1.78
N SER A 182 13.88 -4.51 -2.96
CA SER A 182 12.43 -4.63 -3.12
C SER A 182 11.96 -5.57 -4.24
N ALA A 183 12.88 -6.26 -4.94
CA ALA A 183 12.49 -7.12 -6.07
C ALA A 183 11.44 -8.17 -5.69
N LEU A 184 11.50 -8.75 -4.49
CA LEU A 184 10.53 -9.76 -4.03
C LEU A 184 9.16 -9.19 -3.65
N SER A 185 9.10 -7.91 -3.30
CA SER A 185 7.90 -7.28 -2.77
C SER A 185 8.03 -5.77 -2.87
N HIS A 186 7.22 -5.18 -3.74
CA HIS A 186 7.10 -3.74 -3.93
C HIS A 186 5.64 -3.39 -4.20
N PRO A 187 5.20 -2.14 -3.93
CA PRO A 187 3.90 -1.67 -4.40
C PRO A 187 3.91 -1.60 -5.93
N ASP A 188 2.72 -1.51 -6.54
CA ASP A 188 2.61 -1.35 -8.00
C ASP A 188 3.37 -0.10 -8.46
N PHE A 189 4.38 -0.27 -9.32
CA PHE A 189 5.23 0.84 -9.74
C PHE A 189 4.52 1.81 -10.68
N ASN A 190 3.50 1.38 -11.44
CA ASN A 190 2.70 2.31 -12.21
C ASN A 190 1.86 3.18 -11.26
N PHE A 191 1.29 2.61 -10.21
CA PHE A 191 0.58 3.41 -9.19
C PHE A 191 1.54 4.38 -8.49
N LEU A 192 2.73 3.93 -8.12
CA LEU A 192 3.78 4.77 -7.55
C LEU A 192 4.15 5.94 -8.47
N GLU A 193 4.32 5.69 -9.77
CA GLU A 193 4.58 6.72 -10.78
C GLU A 193 3.46 7.78 -10.80
N GLN A 194 2.19 7.36 -10.73
CA GLN A 194 1.05 8.28 -10.67
C GLN A 194 1.06 9.14 -9.39
N VAL A 195 1.36 8.54 -8.24
CA VAL A 195 1.51 9.27 -6.95
C VAL A 195 2.66 10.28 -7.04
N ILE A 196 3.82 9.88 -7.55
CA ILE A 196 4.99 10.77 -7.69
C ILE A 196 4.66 11.96 -8.58
N ASN A 197 4.02 11.70 -9.73
CA ASN A 197 3.60 12.73 -10.66
C ASN A 197 2.59 13.67 -10.02
N ARG A 198 1.51 13.14 -9.42
CA ARG A 198 0.43 13.93 -8.80
C ARG A 198 0.92 14.81 -7.66
N PHE A 199 1.78 14.31 -6.78
CA PHE A 199 2.25 15.02 -5.60
C PHE A 199 3.62 15.69 -5.80
N SER A 200 3.93 16.04 -7.05
CA SER A 200 5.07 16.89 -7.43
C SER A 200 4.65 18.34 -7.58
N ALA A 201 5.61 19.27 -7.59
CA ALA A 201 5.31 20.71 -7.71
C ALA A 201 4.42 21.03 -8.93
N LYS A 202 4.66 20.38 -10.09
CA LYS A 202 3.83 20.57 -11.29
C LYS A 202 2.51 19.80 -11.24
N GLY A 203 2.49 18.63 -10.61
CA GLY A 203 1.29 17.78 -10.55
C GLY A 203 0.26 18.24 -9.51
N GLU A 204 0.66 19.02 -8.52
CA GLU A 204 -0.30 19.67 -7.63
C GLU A 204 -1.09 20.75 -8.40
N ASP A 205 -0.42 21.47 -9.32
CA ASP A 205 -1.04 22.47 -10.20
C ASP A 205 -1.92 21.83 -11.29
N GLN A 206 -1.51 20.68 -11.81
CA GLN A 206 -2.20 19.96 -12.88
C GLN A 206 -3.08 18.87 -12.27
N GLN A 207 -4.40 19.02 -12.30
CA GLN A 207 -5.37 17.99 -11.87
C GLN A 207 -5.33 16.77 -12.81
N LEU A 208 -4.22 16.02 -12.77
CA LEU A 208 -4.00 14.83 -13.58
C LEU A 208 -4.91 13.70 -13.07
N PRO A 209 -5.80 13.15 -13.93
CA PRO A 209 -6.66 12.04 -13.54
C PRO A 209 -5.83 10.76 -13.34
N LEU A 210 -6.25 9.93 -12.39
CA LEU A 210 -5.67 8.61 -12.22
C LEU A 210 -6.17 7.68 -13.34
N SER A 211 -5.32 6.79 -13.86
CA SER A 211 -5.75 5.79 -14.85
C SER A 211 -6.89 4.92 -14.31
N GLY A 212 -7.88 4.62 -15.15
CA GLY A 212 -8.99 3.71 -14.81
C GLY A 212 -8.53 2.27 -14.50
N ASP A 213 -7.31 1.91 -14.87
CA ASP A 213 -6.67 0.61 -14.55
C ASP A 213 -6.58 0.35 -13.04
N PHE A 214 -6.62 1.41 -12.21
CA PHE A 214 -6.50 1.31 -10.76
C PHE A 214 -7.84 1.14 -10.04
N SER A 215 -8.96 1.02 -10.75
CA SER A 215 -10.30 0.78 -10.17
C SER A 215 -10.44 -0.57 -9.45
N ARG A 216 -9.53 -1.52 -9.72
CA ARG A 216 -9.48 -2.81 -9.04
C ARG A 216 -8.04 -3.24 -8.78
N TYR A 217 -7.73 -3.55 -7.53
CA TYR A 217 -6.40 -4.01 -7.16
C TYR A 217 -6.08 -5.37 -7.78
N THR A 218 -4.93 -5.43 -8.47
CA THR A 218 -4.41 -6.66 -9.03
C THR A 218 -3.16 -7.09 -8.27
N TYR A 219 -3.29 -8.14 -7.46
CA TYR A 219 -2.12 -8.75 -6.83
C TYR A 219 -1.30 -9.51 -7.89
N ILE A 220 -0.08 -9.04 -8.14
CA ILE A 220 0.84 -9.71 -9.06
C ILE A 220 1.69 -10.72 -8.27
N LYS A 221 1.31 -11.99 -8.35
CA LYS A 221 2.09 -13.08 -7.74
C LYS A 221 3.41 -13.26 -8.49
N ASN A 222 4.51 -13.43 -7.75
CA ASN A 222 5.85 -13.64 -8.31
C ASN A 222 6.25 -12.53 -9.30
N ASN A 223 6.04 -11.26 -8.92
CA ASN A 223 6.38 -10.11 -9.75
C ASN A 223 7.89 -9.82 -9.82
N PHE A 224 8.68 -10.86 -10.03
CA PHE A 224 10.12 -10.83 -10.13
C PHE A 224 10.59 -11.99 -10.99
N ILE A 225 11.78 -11.83 -11.55
CA ILE A 225 12.41 -12.87 -12.34
C ILE A 225 13.60 -13.40 -11.55
N GLY A 226 13.57 -14.70 -11.24
CA GLY A 226 14.73 -15.43 -10.72
C GLY A 226 15.59 -15.88 -11.90
N ARG A 227 16.88 -15.53 -11.89
CA ARG A 227 17.85 -16.10 -12.84
C ARG A 227 18.78 -17.06 -12.09
N VAL A 228 18.97 -18.24 -12.69
CA VAL A 228 20.01 -19.24 -12.40
C VAL A 228 21.30 -18.81 -13.08
#